data_AF-A0A5J4UPG9-F1
#
_entry.id   AF-A0A5J4UPG9-F1
#
_cell.length_a   1.000
_cell.length_b   1.000
_cell.length_c   1.000
_cell.angle_alpha   90.00
_cell.angle_beta   90.00
_cell.angle_gamma   90.00
#
_symmetry.space_group_name_H-M   'P 1'
#
loop_
_entity.id
_entity.type
_entity.pdbx_description
1 polymer ?
#
loop_
_entity_poly.entity_id
_entity_poly.type
_entity_poly.pdbx_seq_one_letter_code
_entity_poly.pdbx_strand_id
1 'polypeptide(L)'
;MNLRIYALVAGSSKEKFYKLIINSSYGYDTLNTEKFGKIKLLDKADTFIAQHHPNHIGTRRISTNTFAVQIQPKTATCFTSLQTGVFTLDNAKYWYLNYIYNFMYKCQDRKRFHFVLADTDSFCIAIAGDQNKYYIYDYKKKLGFGIENEGYELTSLGPKILRDEYMEGLQEIIDEIEE
;
A
#
# COMPACT_ATOMS: atom_id res chain seq x y z
N MET A 1 13.37 13.22 5.23
CA MET A 1 12.43 12.97 6.35
C MET A 1 11.90 14.26 6.96
N ASN A 2 12.76 15.20 7.38
CA ASN A 2 12.34 16.44 8.07
C ASN A 2 11.34 17.29 7.28
N LEU A 3 11.51 17.43 5.96
CA LEU A 3 10.58 18.19 5.11
C LEU A 3 9.15 17.62 5.12
N ARG A 4 9.00 16.29 5.21
CA ARG A 4 7.69 15.65 5.33
C ARG A 4 7.04 15.96 6.68
N ILE A 5 7.83 15.92 7.76
CA ILE A 5 7.35 16.25 9.10
C ILE A 5 6.88 17.71 9.16
N TYR A 6 7.66 18.63 8.62
CA TYR A 6 7.23 20.03 8.53
C TYR A 6 5.96 20.20 7.69
N ALA A 7 5.83 19.48 6.57
CA ALA A 7 4.62 19.50 5.75
C ALA A 7 3.39 18.94 6.48
N LEU A 8 3.55 17.86 7.28
CA LEU A 8 2.48 17.29 8.12
C LEU A 8 2.01 18.32 9.16
N VAL A 9 2.94 18.87 9.93
CA VAL A 9 2.63 19.84 10.99
C VAL A 9 1.99 21.10 10.42
N ALA A 10 2.38 21.51 9.20
CA ALA A 10 1.80 22.66 8.52
C ALA A 10 0.49 22.36 7.76
N GLY A 11 -0.02 21.12 7.76
CA GLY A 11 -1.22 20.74 6.99
C GLY A 11 -1.06 20.89 5.47
N SER A 12 0.16 20.77 4.95
CA SER A 12 0.48 21.03 3.55
C SER A 12 0.20 19.81 2.65
N SER A 13 -0.39 20.05 1.48
CA SER A 13 -0.56 19.03 0.43
C SER A 13 0.76 18.41 -0.07
N LYS A 14 1.90 19.06 0.20
CA LYS A 14 3.24 18.56 -0.13
C LYS A 14 3.63 17.30 0.65
N GLU A 15 2.94 16.98 1.74
CA GLU A 15 3.18 15.75 2.51
C GLU A 15 3.15 14.50 1.63
N LYS A 16 2.13 14.38 0.79
CA LYS A 16 1.93 13.23 -0.09
C LYS A 16 3.06 13.10 -1.11
N PHE A 17 3.52 14.23 -1.64
CA PHE A 17 4.66 14.27 -2.56
C PHE A 17 5.95 13.82 -1.88
N TYR A 18 6.22 14.29 -0.65
CA TYR A 18 7.39 13.85 0.11
C TYR A 18 7.30 12.37 0.51
N LYS A 19 6.11 11.86 0.85
CA LYS A 19 5.88 10.43 1.08
C LYS A 19 6.22 9.62 -0.18
N LEU A 20 5.76 10.05 -1.35
CA LEU A 20 6.06 9.40 -2.63
C LEU A 20 7.56 9.36 -2.92
N ILE A 21 8.28 10.46 -2.72
CA ILE A 21 9.73 10.49 -2.94
C ILE A 21 10.46 9.50 -2.03
N ILE A 22 10.12 9.49 -0.74
CA ILE A 22 10.76 8.59 0.23
C ILE A 22 10.50 7.12 -0.15
N ASN A 23 9.25 6.76 -0.46
CA ASN A 23 8.90 5.39 -0.84
C ASN A 23 9.55 5.00 -2.17
N SER A 24 9.63 5.92 -3.13
CA SER A 24 10.27 5.69 -4.43
C SER A 24 11.79 5.49 -4.29
N SER A 25 12.44 6.12 -3.31
CA SER A 25 13.87 5.88 -3.02
C SER A 25 14.12 4.41 -2.67
N TYR A 26 13.28 3.82 -1.83
CA TYR A 26 13.36 2.38 -1.53
C TYR A 26 13.06 1.51 -2.77
N GLY A 27 12.05 1.89 -3.56
CA GLY A 27 11.74 1.21 -4.83
C GLY A 27 12.90 1.27 -5.84
N TYR A 28 13.66 2.36 -5.84
CA TYR A 28 14.86 2.53 -6.67
C TYR A 28 15.98 1.57 -6.24
N ASP A 29 16.24 1.42 -4.94
CA ASP A 29 17.23 0.47 -4.42
C ASP A 29 16.89 -1.00 -4.73
N THR A 30 15.61 -1.29 -4.95
CA THR A 30 15.08 -2.63 -5.27
C THR A 30 14.73 -2.79 -6.76
N LEU A 31 15.21 -1.89 -7.62
CA LEU A 31 14.89 -1.89 -9.04
C LEU A 31 15.33 -3.20 -9.72
N ASN A 32 14.39 -3.88 -10.38
CA ASN A 32 14.74 -5.01 -11.23
C ASN A 32 15.50 -4.51 -12.47
N THR A 33 16.75 -4.95 -12.62
CA THR A 33 17.65 -4.61 -13.74
C THR A 33 17.71 -5.70 -14.81
N GLU A 34 16.91 -6.77 -14.67
CA GLU A 34 16.84 -7.86 -15.63
C GLU A 34 16.44 -7.35 -17.02
N LYS A 35 17.17 -7.82 -18.04
CA LYS A 35 17.01 -7.41 -19.44
C LYS A 35 16.08 -8.38 -20.17
N PHE A 36 14.82 -8.48 -19.75
CA PHE A 36 13.85 -9.29 -20.48
C PHE A 36 13.38 -8.60 -21.76
N GLY A 37 13.32 -9.33 -22.87
CA GLY A 37 12.68 -8.83 -24.08
C GLY A 37 11.18 -8.65 -23.86
N LYS A 38 10.65 -7.44 -24.12
CA LYS A 38 9.22 -7.18 -24.02
C LYS A 38 8.55 -7.46 -25.36
N ILE A 39 7.72 -8.49 -25.43
CA ILE A 39 6.87 -8.78 -26.58
C ILE A 39 5.43 -8.36 -26.26
N LYS A 40 4.81 -7.59 -27.14
CA LYS A 40 3.39 -7.25 -27.09
C LYS A 40 2.66 -7.94 -28.23
N LEU A 41 1.47 -8.48 -27.96
CA LEU A 41 0.55 -8.93 -29.00
C LEU A 41 -0.34 -7.75 -29.37
N LEU A 42 -0.25 -7.30 -30.61
CA LEU A 42 -0.93 -6.11 -31.11
C LEU A 42 -1.72 -6.43 -32.38
N ASP A 43 -2.76 -5.64 -32.63
CA ASP A 43 -3.49 -5.70 -33.89
C ASP A 43 -2.72 -4.99 -35.03
N LYS A 44 -3.27 -4.96 -36.24
CA LYS A 44 -2.60 -4.35 -37.39
C LYS A 44 -2.35 -2.84 -37.21
N ALA A 45 -3.26 -2.09 -36.60
CA ALA A 45 -3.16 -0.65 -36.43
C ALA A 45 -2.13 -0.28 -35.36
N ASP A 46 -2.21 -0.93 -34.20
CA ASP A 46 -1.27 -0.75 -33.10
C ASP A 46 0.14 -1.23 -33.47
N THR A 47 0.23 -2.27 -34.28
CA THR A 47 1.52 -2.73 -34.82
C THR A 47 2.18 -1.66 -35.69
N PHE A 48 1.40 -0.97 -36.53
CA PHE A 48 1.94 0.12 -37.35
C PHE A 48 2.49 1.24 -36.47
N ILE A 49 1.77 1.65 -35.43
CA ILE A 49 2.25 2.67 -34.48
C ILE A 49 3.52 2.20 -33.75
N ALA A 50 3.51 0.95 -33.25
CA ALA A 50 4.63 0.40 -32.49
C ALA A 50 5.90 0.21 -33.34
N GLN A 51 5.77 -0.05 -34.64
CA GLN A 51 6.90 -0.15 -35.58
C GLN A 51 7.63 1.19 -35.78
N HIS A 52 6.93 2.31 -35.66
CA HIS A 52 7.52 3.65 -35.79
C HIS A 52 8.11 4.16 -34.47
N HIS A 53 7.97 3.41 -33.38
CA HIS A 53 8.54 3.80 -32.10
C HIS A 53 10.06 3.51 -32.08
N PRO A 54 10.91 4.40 -31.55
CA PRO A 54 12.38 4.25 -31.59
C PRO A 54 12.90 3.00 -30.84
N ASN A 55 12.09 2.45 -29.94
CA ASN A 55 12.42 1.23 -29.19
C ASN A 55 11.93 -0.05 -29.90
N HIS A 56 11.40 0.02 -31.12
CA HIS A 56 11.03 -1.17 -31.88
C HIS A 56 12.28 -2.01 -32.18
N ILE A 57 12.17 -3.34 -32.00
CA ILE A 57 13.22 -4.30 -32.38
C ILE A 57 12.78 -5.11 -33.59
N GLY A 58 11.56 -5.66 -33.54
CA GLY A 58 11.09 -6.58 -34.55
C GLY A 58 9.62 -6.86 -34.45
N THR A 59 9.03 -7.32 -35.55
CA THR A 59 7.62 -7.70 -35.62
C THR A 59 7.51 -9.06 -36.27
N ARG A 60 6.73 -9.96 -35.67
CA ARG A 60 6.38 -11.26 -36.24
C ARG A 60 4.86 -11.36 -36.33
N ARG A 61 4.35 -11.61 -37.54
CA ARG A 61 2.92 -11.88 -37.74
C ARG A 61 2.59 -13.27 -37.18
N ILE A 62 1.52 -13.35 -36.39
CA ILE A 62 0.98 -14.62 -35.86
C ILE A 62 -0.29 -15.01 -36.61
N SER A 63 -1.19 -14.04 -36.86
CA SER A 63 -2.46 -14.26 -37.57
C SER A 63 -2.76 -13.13 -38.56
N THR A 64 -3.97 -13.08 -39.12
CA THR A 64 -4.41 -11.98 -40.01
C THR A 64 -4.42 -10.62 -39.33
N ASN A 65 -4.76 -10.54 -38.04
CA ASN A 65 -4.85 -9.29 -37.29
C ASN A 65 -4.13 -9.36 -35.93
N THR A 66 -3.13 -10.21 -35.78
CA THR A 66 -2.35 -10.33 -34.54
C THR A 66 -0.87 -10.47 -34.85
N PHE A 67 -0.07 -9.61 -34.24
CA PHE A 67 1.37 -9.53 -34.42
C PHE A 67 2.06 -9.51 -33.06
N ALA A 68 3.14 -10.27 -32.93
CA ALA A 68 4.07 -10.14 -31.84
C ALA A 68 5.08 -9.03 -32.18
N VAL A 69 5.02 -7.91 -31.47
CA VAL A 69 5.95 -6.79 -31.60
C VAL A 69 6.92 -6.82 -30.42
N GLN A 70 8.20 -6.97 -30.74
CA GLN A 70 9.28 -6.89 -29.78
C GLN A 70 9.72 -5.44 -29.61
N ILE A 71 9.78 -4.99 -28.36
CA ILE A 71 10.16 -3.65 -27.98
C ILE A 71 11.35 -3.74 -27.02
N GLN A 72 12.39 -2.95 -27.28
CA GLN A 72 13.51 -2.74 -26.38
C GLN A 72 12.98 -2.09 -25.08
N PRO A 73 13.09 -2.79 -23.93
CA PRO A 73 12.75 -2.18 -22.65
C PRO A 73 13.65 -0.97 -22.40
N LYS A 74 13.07 0.09 -21.83
CA LYS A 74 13.87 1.18 -21.26
C LYS A 74 14.51 0.66 -19.98
N THR A 75 15.83 0.67 -19.92
CA THR A 75 16.59 0.30 -18.73
C THR A 75 16.89 1.56 -17.91
N ALA A 76 16.67 1.50 -16.60
CA ALA A 76 17.19 2.49 -15.66
C ALA A 76 18.37 1.86 -14.90
N THR A 77 19.40 2.66 -14.61
CA THR A 77 20.53 2.22 -13.80
C THR A 77 20.28 2.60 -12.35
N CYS A 78 20.35 1.60 -11.47
CA CYS A 78 20.42 1.81 -10.04
C CYS A 78 21.89 1.80 -9.60
N PHE A 79 22.32 2.85 -8.89
CA PHE A 79 23.71 2.95 -8.39
C PHE A 79 23.87 2.39 -6.98
N THR A 80 22.77 2.20 -6.26
CA THR A 80 22.75 1.58 -4.94
C THR A 80 22.66 0.07 -5.08
N SER A 81 23.21 -0.64 -4.09
CA SER A 81 23.19 -2.10 -4.09
C SER A 81 21.80 -2.62 -3.71
N LEU A 82 21.38 -3.75 -4.29
CA LEU A 82 20.13 -4.43 -3.90
C LEU A 82 20.08 -4.76 -2.40
N GLN A 83 21.23 -4.98 -1.77
CA GLN A 83 21.38 -5.24 -0.35
C GLN A 83 20.81 -4.10 0.51
N THR A 84 20.89 -2.85 0.04
CA THR A 84 20.31 -1.68 0.72
C THR A 84 18.79 -1.81 0.82
N GLY A 85 18.14 -2.24 -0.27
CA GLY A 85 16.72 -2.54 -0.29
C GLY A 85 16.35 -3.69 0.65
N VAL A 86 17.08 -4.81 0.59
CA VAL A 86 16.84 -5.96 1.48
C VAL A 86 16.98 -5.57 2.95
N PHE A 87 18.04 -4.84 3.31
CA PHE A 87 18.26 -4.36 4.66
C PHE A 87 17.13 -3.42 5.14
N THR A 88 16.65 -2.52 4.28
CA THR A 88 15.56 -1.62 4.63
C THR A 88 14.27 -2.40 4.91
N LEU A 89 13.96 -3.39 4.06
CA LEU A 89 12.78 -4.25 4.23
C LEU A 89 12.86 -5.09 5.51
N ASP A 90 14.00 -5.70 5.78
CA ASP A 90 14.20 -6.54 6.97
C ASP A 90 14.14 -5.72 8.26
N ASN A 91 14.68 -4.50 8.27
CA ASN A 91 14.54 -3.60 9.40
C ASN A 91 13.07 -3.21 9.64
N ALA A 92 12.32 -2.89 8.58
CA ALA A 92 10.90 -2.57 8.71
C ALA A 92 10.12 -3.74 9.33
N LYS A 93 10.35 -4.96 8.83
CA LYS A 93 9.76 -6.18 9.38
C LYS A 93 10.17 -6.44 10.82
N TYR A 94 11.46 -6.25 11.16
CA TYR A 94 11.96 -6.42 12.50
C TYR A 94 11.24 -5.50 13.48
N TRP A 95 11.16 -4.20 13.20
CA TRP A 95 10.47 -3.25 14.07
C TRP A 95 8.98 -3.55 14.21
N TYR A 96 8.33 -3.91 13.11
CA TYR A 96 6.92 -4.26 13.10
C TYR A 96 6.62 -5.51 13.95
N LEU A 97 7.38 -6.59 13.75
CA LEU A 97 7.24 -7.83 14.52
C LEU A 97 7.65 -7.65 15.98
N ASN A 98 8.69 -6.86 16.24
CA ASN A 98 9.14 -6.53 17.58
C ASN A 98 8.04 -5.77 18.34
N TYR A 99 7.40 -4.78 17.71
CA TYR A 99 6.27 -4.06 18.29
C TYR A 99 5.11 -5.02 18.61
N ILE A 100 4.69 -5.85 17.64
CA ILE A 100 3.60 -6.80 17.86
C ILE A 100 3.95 -7.74 19.02
N TYR A 101 5.11 -8.38 19.00
CA TYR A 101 5.45 -9.38 19.99
C TYR A 101 5.73 -8.78 21.38
N ASN A 102 6.65 -7.82 21.46
CA ASN A 102 7.10 -7.29 22.75
C ASN A 102 6.18 -6.23 23.33
N PHE A 103 5.46 -5.44 22.52
CA PHE A 103 4.50 -4.46 23.05
C PHE A 103 3.09 -5.04 23.10
N MET A 104 2.53 -5.50 21.98
CA MET A 104 1.12 -5.91 21.95
C MET A 104 0.89 -7.22 22.72
N TYR A 105 1.66 -8.28 22.45
CA TYR A 105 1.43 -9.58 23.09
C TYR A 105 1.95 -9.68 24.53
N LYS A 106 3.07 -9.02 24.86
CA LYS A 106 3.65 -9.08 26.22
C LYS A 106 3.16 -7.99 27.16
N CYS A 107 2.90 -6.77 26.68
CA CYS A 107 2.54 -5.64 27.55
C CYS A 107 1.03 -5.35 27.60
N GLN A 108 0.24 -5.82 26.63
CA GLN A 108 -1.21 -5.58 26.60
C GLN A 108 -2.03 -6.81 26.98
N ASP A 109 -3.25 -6.58 27.48
CA ASP A 109 -4.19 -7.63 27.83
C ASP A 109 -4.78 -8.28 26.56
N ARG A 110 -4.32 -9.50 26.26
CA ARG A 110 -4.75 -10.29 25.10
C ARG A 110 -6.23 -10.68 25.11
N LYS A 111 -6.95 -10.50 26.22
CA LYS A 111 -8.41 -10.69 26.26
C LYS A 111 -9.18 -9.47 25.76
N ARG A 112 -8.51 -8.31 25.66
CA ARG A 112 -9.12 -7.04 25.26
C ARG A 112 -8.93 -6.69 23.80
N PHE A 113 -8.06 -7.39 23.08
CA PHE A 113 -7.89 -7.14 21.65
C PHE A 113 -7.64 -8.43 20.87
N HIS A 114 -7.98 -8.39 19.60
CA HIS A 114 -7.72 -9.46 18.64
C HIS A 114 -7.11 -8.85 17.38
N PHE A 115 -5.98 -9.40 16.90
CA PHE A 115 -5.40 -9.02 15.61
C PHE A 115 -6.22 -9.60 14.46
N VAL A 116 -6.76 -8.74 13.60
CA VAL A 116 -7.59 -9.18 12.46
C VAL A 116 -6.74 -9.29 11.20
N LEU A 117 -6.05 -8.21 10.85
CA LEU A 117 -5.21 -8.14 9.66
C LEU A 117 -3.98 -7.26 9.94
N ALA A 118 -2.91 -7.55 9.22
CA ALA A 118 -1.67 -6.78 9.23
C ALA A 118 -1.22 -6.59 7.79
N ASP A 119 -0.86 -5.36 7.40
CA ASP A 119 -0.26 -5.07 6.09
C ASP A 119 0.86 -4.04 6.24
N THR A 120 2.09 -4.47 5.97
CA THR A 120 3.33 -3.69 5.84
C THR A 120 3.66 -2.75 7.02
N ASP A 121 2.92 -1.66 7.19
CA ASP A 121 3.07 -0.63 8.21
C ASP A 121 1.78 -0.33 8.99
N SER A 122 0.72 -1.11 8.74
CA SER A 122 -0.61 -0.97 9.35
C SER A 122 -1.11 -2.31 9.90
N PHE A 123 -2.07 -2.26 10.82
CA PHE A 123 -2.83 -3.44 11.25
C PHE A 123 -4.22 -3.03 11.70
N CYS A 124 -5.16 -3.96 11.56
CA CYS A 124 -6.51 -3.85 12.08
C CYS A 124 -6.61 -4.72 13.34
N ILE A 125 -7.10 -4.12 14.43
CA ILE A 125 -7.35 -4.80 15.69
C ILE A 125 -8.82 -4.61 16.07
N ALA A 126 -9.46 -5.70 16.49
CA ALA A 126 -10.73 -5.63 17.18
C ALA A 126 -10.45 -5.41 18.67
N ILE A 127 -11.11 -4.44 19.30
CA ILE A 127 -10.95 -4.13 20.73
C ILE A 127 -12.26 -4.47 21.42
N ALA A 128 -12.22 -5.32 22.44
CA ALA A 128 -13.37 -5.64 23.25
C ALA A 128 -13.66 -4.51 24.23
N GLY A 129 -14.91 -4.06 24.26
CA GLY A 129 -15.36 -3.03 25.19
C GLY A 129 -16.40 -2.09 24.59
N ASP A 130 -16.79 -1.11 25.39
CA ASP A 130 -17.71 -0.04 25.00
C ASP A 130 -16.89 1.19 24.61
N GLN A 131 -17.08 1.66 23.37
CA GLN A 131 -16.36 2.78 22.77
C GLN A 131 -16.41 4.07 23.61
N ASN A 132 -17.49 4.26 24.37
CA ASN A 132 -17.69 5.44 25.20
C ASN A 132 -16.89 5.40 26.50
N LYS A 133 -16.21 4.29 26.80
CA LYS A 133 -15.43 4.17 28.03
C LYS A 133 -14.03 4.75 27.87
N TYR A 134 -13.66 5.58 28.85
CA TYR A 134 -12.39 6.29 28.92
C TYR A 134 -11.15 5.42 28.70
N TYR A 135 -11.17 4.15 29.14
CA TYR A 135 -10.02 3.25 28.99
C TYR A 135 -9.69 2.90 27.53
N ILE A 136 -10.66 2.96 26.60
CA ILE A 136 -10.41 2.70 25.18
C ILE A 136 -9.62 3.86 24.57
N TYR A 137 -9.91 5.10 24.95
CA TYR A 137 -9.14 6.27 24.54
C TYR A 137 -7.69 6.21 25.04
N ASP A 138 -7.50 5.78 26.29
CA ASP A 138 -6.16 5.61 26.86
C ASP A 138 -5.40 4.47 26.19
N TYR A 139 -6.08 3.37 25.86
CA TYR A 139 -5.51 2.26 25.09
C TYR A 139 -5.04 2.72 23.71
N LYS A 140 -5.89 3.45 22.98
CA LYS A 140 -5.58 4.04 21.66
C LYS A 140 -4.33 4.93 21.71
N LYS A 141 -4.22 5.81 22.72
CA LYS A 141 -3.02 6.66 22.91
C LYS A 141 -1.75 5.85 23.16
N LYS A 142 -1.85 4.74 23.90
CA LYS A 142 -0.70 3.87 24.21
C LYS A 142 -0.16 3.11 23.01
N LEU A 143 -0.96 2.89 21.97
CA LEU A 143 -0.51 2.16 20.78
C LEU A 143 0.65 2.88 20.08
N GLY A 144 0.71 4.22 20.09
CA GLY A 144 1.76 4.96 19.39
C GLY A 144 1.69 4.87 17.87
N PHE A 145 0.55 4.41 17.32
CA PHE A 145 0.22 4.41 15.91
C PHE A 145 -0.77 5.54 15.59
N GLY A 146 -0.73 6.03 14.34
CA GLY A 146 -1.81 6.87 13.82
C GLY A 146 -3.08 6.04 13.63
N ILE A 147 -4.21 6.58 14.03
CA ILE A 147 -5.52 5.96 13.78
C ILE A 147 -6.02 6.47 12.44
N GLU A 148 -6.13 5.58 11.47
CA GLU A 148 -6.63 5.93 10.14
C GLU A 148 -8.15 5.84 10.08
N ASN A 149 -8.71 4.71 10.52
CA ASN A 149 -10.16 4.45 10.53
C ASN A 149 -10.57 3.74 11.83
N GLU A 150 -11.84 3.92 12.20
CA GLU A 150 -12.51 3.21 13.29
C GLU A 150 -13.92 2.80 12.84
N GLY A 151 -14.39 1.64 13.29
CA GLY A 151 -15.70 1.10 12.96
C GLY A 151 -16.14 0.02 13.94
N TYR A 152 -17.40 -0.39 13.85
CA TYR A 152 -18.00 -1.40 14.73
C TYR A 152 -17.85 -2.83 14.17
N GLU A 153 -17.77 -2.96 12.86
CA GLU A 153 -17.71 -4.23 12.15
C GLU A 153 -16.62 -4.20 11.08
N LEU A 154 -15.92 -5.33 10.96
CA LEU A 154 -14.84 -5.54 10.00
C LEU A 154 -14.91 -6.99 9.53
N THR A 155 -15.13 -7.18 8.24
CA THR A 155 -15.08 -8.51 7.62
C THR A 155 -13.80 -8.65 6.80
N SER A 156 -12.92 -9.58 7.21
CA SER A 156 -11.72 -9.94 6.46
C SER A 156 -11.96 -11.20 5.64
N LEU A 157 -11.91 -11.08 4.32
CA LEU A 157 -12.10 -12.20 3.39
C LEU A 157 -10.76 -12.82 2.97
N GLY A 158 -9.67 -12.10 3.16
CA GLY A 158 -8.31 -12.55 2.82
C GLY A 158 -7.29 -11.41 2.87
N PRO A 159 -6.02 -11.71 2.56
CA PRO A 159 -4.98 -10.68 2.49
C PRO A 159 -5.38 -9.56 1.54
N LYS A 160 -5.39 -8.31 2.05
CA LYS A 160 -5.79 -7.09 1.31
C LYS A 160 -7.25 -7.02 0.86
N ILE A 161 -8.13 -7.89 1.39
CA ILE A 161 -9.56 -7.89 1.08
C ILE A 161 -10.33 -7.71 2.39
N LEU A 162 -10.64 -6.46 2.70
CA LEU A 162 -11.44 -6.05 3.86
C LEU A 162 -12.74 -5.41 3.38
N ARG A 163 -13.83 -5.67 4.11
CA ARG A 163 -15.08 -4.90 4.01
C ARG A 163 -15.35 -4.27 5.36
N ASP A 164 -15.45 -2.95 5.34
CA ASP A 164 -15.85 -2.14 6.48
C ASP A 164 -17.30 -1.74 6.21
N GLU A 165 -18.25 -2.32 6.93
CA GLU A 165 -19.63 -1.86 6.88
C GLU A 165 -19.73 -0.57 7.71
N TYR A 166 -19.44 0.56 7.07
CA TYR A 166 -19.97 1.83 7.55
C TYR A 166 -21.49 1.77 7.33
N MET A 167 -22.27 1.77 8.41
CA MET A 167 -23.71 1.99 8.31
C MET A 167 -23.95 3.41 7.76
N GLU A 168 -24.01 3.56 6.43
CA GLU A 168 -24.64 4.69 5.75
C GLU A 168 -26.15 4.81 6.10
N GLY A 169 -26.73 3.79 6.75
CA GLY A 169 -28.16 3.70 7.09
C GLY A 169 -28.66 4.58 8.25
N LEU A 170 -27.89 5.54 8.76
CA LEU A 170 -28.43 6.56 9.68
C LEU A 170 -28.75 7.88 8.99
N GLN A 171 -28.27 8.11 7.76
CA GLN A 171 -28.66 9.29 7.00
C GLN A 171 -30.03 9.08 6.34
N GLU A 172 -30.31 7.89 5.80
CA GLU A 172 -31.62 7.56 5.21
C GLU A 172 -32.76 7.51 6.23
N ILE A 173 -32.50 7.12 7.49
CA ILE A 173 -33.54 7.08 8.54
C ILE A 173 -33.84 8.49 9.08
N ILE A 174 -32.89 9.43 9.02
CA ILE A 174 -33.14 10.82 9.44
C ILE A 174 -33.93 11.56 8.34
N ASP A 175 -33.66 11.26 7.06
CA ASP A 175 -34.40 11.85 5.94
C ASP A 175 -35.84 11.30 5.81
N GLU A 176 -36.15 10.10 6.31
CA GLU A 176 -37.52 9.56 6.38
C GLU A 176 -38.33 10.02 7.62
N ILE A 177 -37.70 10.64 8.62
CA ILE A 177 -38.37 11.16 9.82
C ILE A 177 -38.68 12.67 9.69
N GLU A 178 -38.14 13.34 8.66
CA GLU A 178 -38.40 14.76 8.35
C GLU A 178 -39.34 15.00 7.14
N GLU A 179 -40.07 13.99 6.66
CA GLU A 179 -41.28 14.15 5.80
C GLU A 179 -42.58 13.80 6.53
#